data_AF-A0A5B9W0L4-F1
#
_entry.id   AF-A0A5B9W0L4-F1
#
_cell.length_a   1.000
_cell.length_b   1.000
_cell.length_c   1.000
_cell.angle_alpha   90.00
_cell.angle_beta   90.00
_cell.angle_gamma   90.00
#
_symmetry.space_group_name_H-M   'P 1'
#
loop_
_entity.id
_entity.type
_entity.pdbx_description
1 polymer ?
#
loop_
_entity_poly.entity_id
_entity_poly.type
_entity_poly.pdbx_seq_one_letter_code
_entity_poly.pdbx_strand_id
1 'polypeptide(L)'
;MPESARVLDPQDLGASPRRLLDPASRAIAYGLPGLGLVLALRAVLLGLAGGLLSPILLAVVVCDATFVAGAYALAGMVLAALVRAVGDWLSDTRNSATAPVTTAAAPGPSSVLDSPPAPASPTDQPVPVDDEPAPTPKVALAPTGSIRRSIVGRNWDEAENLLFDLEAESPEDPRLDALREELRLAQEAARDEHLLQIGAAREVNDPERVLELHGLVAPLLDAAARDSLESDLSRWLLHLVHNRLRTGKIQGDLVQLAGRIAEAFSHTPDGASLRASLPTLRRSAGLCPRCAKPYVGLGNACPECLARAQAPYPVRVPDEEPGS
;
A
#
# COMPACT_ATOMS: atom_id res chain seq x y z
N MET A 1 -51.89 -4.62 1.62
CA MET A 1 -51.42 -5.96 2.00
C MET A 1 -49.90 -5.94 1.95
N PRO A 2 -49.22 -6.09 3.09
CA PRO A 2 -47.76 -6.01 3.14
C PRO A 2 -47.15 -7.31 2.59
N GLU A 3 -46.25 -7.14 1.63
CA GLU A 3 -45.46 -8.18 1.01
C GLU A 3 -44.46 -8.72 2.04
N SER A 4 -44.73 -9.91 2.55
CA SER A 4 -43.91 -10.61 3.54
C SER A 4 -42.47 -10.77 3.04
N ALA A 5 -41.55 -10.05 3.69
CA ALA A 5 -40.12 -10.20 3.53
C ALA A 5 -39.73 -11.66 3.83
N ARG A 6 -39.36 -12.41 2.79
CA ARG A 6 -38.76 -13.73 2.94
C ARG A 6 -37.42 -13.56 3.66
N VAL A 7 -37.36 -14.05 4.89
CA VAL A 7 -36.12 -14.28 5.62
C VAL A 7 -35.33 -15.33 4.83
N LEU A 8 -34.22 -14.91 4.21
CA LEU A 8 -33.29 -15.81 3.52
C LEU A 8 -32.56 -16.66 4.56
N ASP A 9 -32.72 -17.97 4.44
CA ASP A 9 -32.11 -18.96 5.31
C ASP A 9 -30.57 -18.90 5.16
N PRO A 10 -29.77 -18.73 6.23
CA PRO A 10 -28.32 -18.65 6.13
C PRO A 10 -27.66 -19.92 5.54
N GLN A 11 -28.39 -21.05 5.44
CA GLN A 11 -27.92 -22.22 4.71
C GLN A 11 -27.96 -22.05 3.17
N ASP A 12 -28.79 -21.15 2.63
CA ASP A 12 -28.83 -20.83 1.20
C ASP A 12 -27.66 -19.92 0.77
N LEU A 13 -27.00 -19.23 1.70
CA LEU A 13 -25.74 -18.49 1.46
C LEU A 13 -24.53 -19.42 1.26
N GLY A 14 -24.70 -20.73 1.50
CA GLY A 14 -23.74 -21.77 1.18
C GLY A 14 -23.78 -22.23 -0.29
N ALA A 15 -24.61 -21.62 -1.15
CA ALA A 15 -24.63 -21.92 -2.57
C ALA A 15 -23.21 -21.76 -3.13
N SER A 16 -22.64 -22.86 -3.65
CA SER A 16 -21.25 -22.86 -4.10
C SER A 16 -21.02 -21.73 -5.11
N PRO A 17 -19.95 -20.93 -4.98
CA PRO A 17 -19.68 -19.80 -5.87
C PRO A 17 -19.67 -20.21 -7.35
N ARG A 18 -19.42 -21.50 -7.64
CA ARG A 18 -19.59 -22.11 -8.97
C ARG A 18 -20.99 -21.91 -9.56
N ARG A 19 -22.07 -21.98 -8.77
CA ARG A 19 -23.45 -21.76 -9.28
C ARG A 19 -23.70 -20.32 -9.73
N LEU A 20 -23.00 -19.34 -9.17
CA LEU A 20 -23.11 -17.93 -9.58
C LEU A 20 -22.16 -17.59 -10.73
N LEU A 21 -20.98 -18.19 -10.76
CA LEU A 21 -19.95 -17.90 -11.77
C LEU A 21 -20.24 -18.56 -13.13
N ASP A 22 -20.90 -19.72 -13.16
CA ASP A 22 -21.27 -20.40 -14.39
C ASP A 22 -22.17 -19.57 -15.33
N PRO A 23 -23.32 -19.01 -14.88
CA PRO A 23 -24.16 -18.19 -15.74
C PRO A 23 -23.45 -16.89 -16.15
N ALA A 24 -22.64 -16.29 -15.27
CA ALA A 24 -21.85 -15.11 -15.59
C ALA A 24 -20.82 -15.40 -16.69
N SER A 25 -20.09 -16.53 -16.61
CA SER A 25 -19.12 -16.91 -17.63
C SER A 25 -19.77 -17.17 -19.00
N ARG A 26 -20.97 -17.79 -19.02
CA ARG A 26 -21.74 -17.98 -20.27
C ARG A 26 -22.24 -16.65 -20.81
N ALA A 27 -22.77 -15.78 -19.95
CA ALA A 27 -23.23 -14.45 -20.35
C ALA A 27 -22.09 -13.62 -20.95
N ILE A 28 -20.87 -13.69 -20.40
CA ILE A 28 -19.68 -13.01 -20.92
C ILE A 28 -19.25 -13.66 -22.26
N ALA A 29 -19.18 -14.99 -22.32
CA ALA A 29 -18.74 -15.72 -23.50
C ALA A 29 -19.64 -15.49 -24.72
N TYR A 30 -20.95 -15.31 -24.53
CA TYR A 30 -21.89 -15.02 -25.61
C TYR A 30 -22.16 -13.52 -25.80
N GLY A 31 -22.06 -12.72 -24.74
CA GLY A 31 -22.36 -11.29 -24.77
C GLY A 31 -21.30 -10.47 -25.49
N LEU A 32 -20.01 -10.75 -25.29
CA LEU A 32 -18.91 -10.03 -25.94
C LEU A 32 -18.89 -10.22 -27.47
N PRO A 33 -19.02 -11.46 -28.01
CA PRO A 33 -19.17 -11.65 -29.45
C PRO A 33 -20.42 -10.99 -30.01
N GLY A 34 -21.55 -11.04 -29.28
CA GLY A 34 -22.78 -10.37 -29.68
C GLY A 34 -22.60 -8.86 -29.81
N LEU A 35 -21.92 -8.23 -28.84
CA LEU A 35 -21.62 -6.80 -28.87
C LEU A 35 -20.65 -6.43 -30.01
N GLY A 36 -19.63 -7.26 -30.26
CA GLY A 36 -18.74 -7.13 -31.40
C GLY A 36 -19.48 -7.17 -32.75
N LEU A 37 -20.43 -8.10 -32.90
CA LEU A 37 -21.27 -8.22 -34.09
C LEU A 37 -22.17 -6.99 -34.30
N VAL A 38 -22.75 -6.45 -33.23
CA VAL A 38 -23.58 -5.23 -33.29
C VAL A 38 -22.75 -4.01 -33.72
N LEU A 39 -21.52 -3.86 -33.18
CA LEU A 39 -20.62 -2.77 -33.57
C LEU A 39 -20.15 -2.90 -35.02
N ALA A 40 -19.79 -4.12 -35.45
CA ALA A 40 -19.42 -4.41 -36.84
C ALA A 40 -20.56 -4.09 -37.81
N LEU A 41 -21.79 -4.52 -37.50
CA LEU A 41 -22.98 -4.23 -38.30
C LEU A 41 -23.25 -2.71 -38.36
N ARG A 42 -23.10 -2.00 -37.24
CA ARG A 42 -23.24 -0.54 -37.19
C ARG A 42 -22.22 0.16 -38.09
N ALA A 43 -20.97 -0.27 -38.09
CA ALA A 43 -19.92 0.30 -38.94
C ALA A 43 -20.24 0.10 -40.43
N VAL A 44 -20.70 -1.09 -40.82
CA VAL A 44 -21.13 -1.40 -42.19
C VAL A 44 -22.34 -0.55 -42.60
N LEU A 45 -23.35 -0.43 -41.75
CA LEU A 45 -24.54 0.37 -42.04
C LEU A 45 -24.22 1.87 -42.19
N LEU A 46 -23.33 2.41 -41.35
CA LEU A 46 -22.86 3.80 -41.46
C LEU A 46 -22.06 4.03 -42.75
N GLY A 47 -21.22 3.07 -43.15
CA GLY A 47 -20.48 3.12 -44.41
C GLY A 47 -21.41 3.14 -45.64
N LEU A 48 -22.44 2.29 -45.64
CA LEU A 48 -23.46 2.24 -46.71
C LEU A 48 -24.29 3.54 -46.77
N ALA A 49 -24.68 4.08 -45.62
CA ALA A 49 -25.45 5.33 -45.54
C ALA A 49 -24.65 6.55 -46.00
N GLY A 50 -23.32 6.52 -45.88
CA GLY A 50 -22.42 7.59 -46.32
C GLY A 50 -22.22 7.70 -47.84
N GLY A 51 -22.89 6.88 -48.67
CA GLY A 51 -22.79 6.95 -50.13
C GLY A 51 -21.44 6.46 -50.69
N LEU A 52 -20.64 5.76 -49.88
CA LEU A 52 -19.33 5.22 -50.25
C LEU A 52 -19.50 3.94 -51.10
N LEU A 53 -19.96 4.09 -52.34
CA LEU A 53 -20.11 3.00 -53.31
C LEU A 53 -18.78 2.56 -53.97
N SER A 54 -17.64 3.09 -53.52
CA SER A 54 -16.33 2.64 -54.00
C SER A 54 -16.05 1.22 -53.48
N PRO A 55 -15.77 0.24 -54.36
CA PRO A 55 -15.51 -1.13 -53.93
C PRO A 55 -14.29 -1.25 -53.00
N ILE A 56 -13.32 -0.33 -53.14
CA ILE A 56 -12.13 -0.29 -52.29
C ILE A 56 -12.50 0.13 -50.86
N LEU A 57 -13.34 1.16 -50.70
CA LEU A 57 -13.76 1.65 -49.38
C LEU A 57 -14.68 0.64 -48.69
N LEU A 58 -15.54 -0.05 -49.46
CA LEU A 58 -16.34 -1.15 -48.94
C LEU A 58 -15.44 -2.28 -48.40
N ALA A 59 -14.39 -2.68 -49.13
CA ALA A 59 -13.46 -3.70 -48.67
C ALA A 59 -12.73 -3.30 -47.38
N VAL A 60 -12.31 -2.04 -47.25
CA VAL A 60 -11.67 -1.53 -46.03
C VAL A 60 -12.63 -1.57 -44.84
N VAL A 61 -13.89 -1.11 -45.01
CA VAL A 61 -14.90 -1.14 -43.94
C VAL A 61 -15.24 -2.57 -43.52
N VAL A 62 -15.34 -3.50 -44.47
CA VAL A 62 -15.57 -4.92 -44.16
C VAL A 62 -14.39 -5.52 -43.39
N CYS A 63 -13.15 -5.23 -43.81
CA CYS A 63 -11.95 -5.68 -43.08
C CYS A 63 -11.87 -5.11 -41.66
N ASP A 64 -12.20 -3.84 -41.46
CA ASP A 64 -12.21 -3.23 -40.13
C ASP A 64 -13.32 -3.85 -39.25
N ALA A 65 -14.51 -4.05 -39.81
CA ALA A 65 -15.63 -4.68 -39.11
C ALA A 65 -15.32 -6.14 -38.71
N THR A 66 -14.68 -6.93 -39.59
CA THR A 66 -14.28 -8.31 -39.27
C THR A 66 -13.17 -8.35 -38.22
N PHE A 67 -12.21 -7.42 -38.28
CA PHE A 67 -11.16 -7.29 -37.28
C PHE A 67 -11.74 -6.97 -35.90
N VAL A 68 -12.65 -5.98 -35.81
CA VAL A 68 -13.32 -5.62 -34.56
C VAL A 68 -14.11 -6.80 -34.00
N ALA A 69 -14.92 -7.47 -34.84
CA ALA A 69 -15.68 -8.65 -34.40
C ALA A 69 -14.76 -9.77 -33.87
N GLY A 70 -13.65 -10.04 -34.57
CA GLY A 70 -12.65 -11.02 -34.16
C GLY A 70 -11.97 -10.67 -32.84
N ALA A 71 -11.58 -9.41 -32.64
CA ALA A 71 -10.95 -8.94 -31.42
C ALA A 71 -11.87 -9.10 -30.19
N TYR A 72 -13.15 -8.74 -30.32
CA TYR A 72 -14.13 -8.91 -29.24
C TYR A 72 -14.43 -10.38 -28.95
N ALA A 73 -14.46 -11.25 -29.97
CA ALA A 73 -14.61 -12.69 -29.78
C ALA A 73 -13.43 -13.29 -29.00
N LEU A 74 -12.19 -12.95 -29.38
CA LEU A 74 -10.97 -13.38 -28.68
C LEU A 74 -10.95 -12.88 -27.23
N ALA A 75 -11.25 -11.60 -27.01
CA ALA A 75 -11.32 -11.02 -25.68
C ALA A 75 -12.37 -11.72 -24.80
N GLY A 76 -13.55 -12.02 -25.35
CA GLY A 76 -14.59 -12.79 -24.67
C GLY A 76 -14.14 -14.20 -24.28
N MET A 77 -13.42 -14.90 -25.16
CA MET A 77 -12.88 -16.23 -24.86
C MET A 77 -11.83 -16.19 -23.75
N VAL A 78 -10.89 -15.24 -23.80
CA VAL A 78 -9.85 -15.07 -22.77
C VAL A 78 -10.47 -14.74 -21.42
N LEU A 79 -11.41 -13.78 -21.38
CA LEU A 79 -12.07 -13.39 -20.14
C LEU A 79 -12.89 -14.54 -19.55
N ALA A 80 -13.61 -15.31 -20.38
CA ALA A 80 -14.33 -16.49 -19.93
C ALA A 80 -13.39 -17.59 -19.40
N ALA A 81 -12.22 -17.80 -20.02
CA ALA A 81 -11.21 -18.74 -19.53
C ALA A 81 -10.65 -18.32 -18.17
N LEU A 82 -10.35 -17.02 -17.98
CA LEU A 82 -9.89 -16.49 -16.70
C LEU A 82 -10.93 -16.66 -15.59
N VAL A 83 -12.20 -16.35 -15.85
CA VAL A 83 -13.27 -16.54 -14.87
C VAL A 83 -13.40 -18.01 -14.45
N ARG A 84 -13.25 -18.96 -15.39
CA ARG A 84 -13.24 -20.40 -15.08
C ARG A 84 -12.03 -20.79 -14.23
N ALA A 85 -10.83 -20.32 -14.59
CA ALA A 85 -9.61 -20.59 -13.84
C ALA A 85 -9.70 -20.09 -12.38
N VAL A 86 -10.26 -18.89 -12.18
CA VAL A 86 -10.52 -18.35 -10.83
C VAL A 86 -11.55 -19.20 -10.08
N GLY A 87 -12.60 -19.66 -10.76
CA GLY A 87 -13.60 -20.54 -10.17
C GLY A 87 -13.04 -21.89 -9.71
N ASP A 88 -12.11 -22.46 -10.48
CA ASP A 88 -11.41 -23.70 -10.12
C ASP A 88 -10.43 -23.50 -8.96
N TRP A 89 -9.64 -22.42 -8.99
CA TRP A 89 -8.72 -22.08 -7.91
C TRP A 89 -9.43 -21.83 -6.56
N LEU A 90 -10.56 -21.11 -6.57
CA LEU A 90 -11.39 -20.91 -5.36
C LEU A 90 -12.01 -22.20 -4.83
N SER A 91 -12.24 -23.18 -5.71
CA SER A 91 -12.76 -24.49 -5.30
C SER A 91 -11.68 -25.35 -4.68
N ASP A 92 -10.45 -25.28 -5.21
CA ASP A 92 -9.31 -26.06 -4.72
C ASP A 92 -8.80 -25.57 -3.36
N THR A 93 -8.79 -24.25 -3.16
CA THR A 93 -8.44 -23.62 -1.86
C THR A 93 -9.44 -23.99 -0.75
N ARG A 94 -10.74 -24.07 -1.06
CA ARG A 94 -11.75 -24.53 -0.09
C ARG A 94 -11.62 -26.01 0.24
N ASN A 95 -11.42 -26.85 -0.76
CA ASN A 95 -11.23 -28.28 -0.55
C ASN A 95 -9.99 -28.56 0.31
N SER A 96 -8.92 -27.78 0.13
CA SER A 96 -7.71 -27.84 0.93
C SER A 96 -7.92 -27.44 2.40
N ALA A 97 -8.84 -26.50 2.67
CA ALA A 97 -9.17 -26.09 4.04
C ALA A 97 -10.06 -27.10 4.80
N THR A 98 -10.84 -27.91 4.07
CA THR A 98 -11.65 -29.00 4.65
C THR A 98 -10.97 -30.36 4.61
N ALA A 99 -9.70 -30.45 4.21
CA ALA A 99 -8.94 -31.67 4.42
C ALA A 99 -9.01 -31.98 5.93
N PRO A 100 -9.67 -33.07 6.34
CA PRO A 100 -9.78 -33.39 7.74
C PRO A 100 -8.35 -33.51 8.23
N VAL A 101 -7.96 -32.66 9.18
CA VAL A 101 -6.77 -32.89 9.98
C VAL A 101 -7.02 -34.26 10.59
N THR A 102 -6.49 -35.31 9.97
CA THR A 102 -6.30 -36.61 10.59
C THR A 102 -5.34 -36.33 11.73
N THR A 103 -5.91 -35.85 12.85
CA THR A 103 -5.34 -35.96 14.17
C THR A 103 -5.09 -37.45 14.35
N ALA A 104 -3.86 -37.86 14.01
CA ALA A 104 -3.30 -39.09 14.48
C ALA A 104 -3.57 -39.13 15.99
N ALA A 105 -4.41 -40.06 16.40
CA ALA A 105 -4.79 -40.27 17.78
C ALA A 105 -3.52 -40.46 18.61
N ALA A 106 -3.13 -39.41 19.33
CA ALA A 106 -2.19 -39.51 20.43
C ALA A 106 -2.96 -40.07 21.63
N PRO A 107 -2.46 -41.14 22.30
CA PRO A 107 -3.07 -41.66 23.51
C PRO A 107 -2.94 -40.62 24.63
N GLY A 108 -4.08 -40.27 25.23
CA GLY A 108 -4.17 -39.18 26.19
C GLY A 108 -3.43 -39.40 27.51
N PRO A 109 -2.95 -38.33 28.16
CA PRO A 109 -2.67 -38.35 29.59
C PRO A 109 -3.90 -37.93 30.39
N SER A 110 -4.09 -38.67 31.48
CA SER A 110 -5.17 -38.58 32.44
C SER A 110 -5.40 -37.19 33.00
N SER A 111 -6.68 -36.94 33.27
CA SER A 111 -7.16 -35.85 34.12
C SER A 111 -6.59 -35.98 35.52
N VAL A 112 -5.94 -34.91 36.02
CA VAL A 112 -5.81 -34.66 37.46
C VAL A 112 -6.21 -33.21 37.68
N LEU A 113 -7.41 -33.06 38.21
CA LEU A 113 -7.85 -31.86 38.90
C LEU A 113 -6.96 -31.67 40.13
N ASP A 114 -6.28 -30.52 40.23
CA ASP A 114 -5.87 -29.99 41.52
C ASP A 114 -6.06 -28.47 41.52
N SER A 115 -7.03 -28.03 42.32
CA SER A 115 -7.30 -26.63 42.61
C SER A 115 -6.40 -26.16 43.77
N PRO A 116 -5.61 -25.10 43.62
CA PRO A 116 -4.92 -24.52 44.77
C PRO A 116 -5.86 -23.66 45.62
N PRO A 117 -5.75 -23.69 46.97
CA PRO A 117 -6.56 -22.89 47.87
C PRO A 117 -6.09 -21.43 47.97
N ALA A 118 -7.04 -20.57 48.32
CA ALA A 118 -6.93 -19.11 48.40
C ALA A 118 -5.83 -18.59 49.36
N PRO A 119 -5.18 -17.45 49.06
CA PRO A 119 -4.22 -16.82 49.95
C PRO A 119 -4.90 -16.06 51.10
N ALA A 120 -4.37 -16.25 52.31
CA ALA A 120 -4.73 -15.55 53.53
C ALA A 120 -4.18 -14.09 53.56
N SER A 121 -4.91 -13.22 54.27
CA SER A 121 -4.62 -11.81 54.47
C SER A 121 -3.27 -11.55 55.20
N PRO A 122 -2.57 -10.45 54.88
CA PRO A 122 -1.31 -10.10 55.51
C PRO A 122 -1.52 -9.45 56.88
N THR A 123 -0.80 -9.98 57.87
CA THR A 123 -0.62 -9.39 59.19
C THR A 123 0.47 -8.32 59.12
N ASP A 124 0.10 -7.10 59.52
CA ASP A 124 1.02 -6.01 59.85
C ASP A 124 1.99 -6.42 60.96
N GLN A 125 3.29 -6.47 60.67
CA GLN A 125 4.35 -6.31 61.67
C GLN A 125 5.48 -5.46 61.08
N PRO A 126 5.78 -4.28 61.67
CA PRO A 126 6.97 -3.52 61.33
C PRO A 126 8.15 -4.03 62.16
N VAL A 127 9.09 -4.72 61.52
CA VAL A 127 10.41 -5.02 62.10
C VAL A 127 11.41 -3.99 61.57
N PRO A 128 12.05 -3.18 62.43
CA PRO A 128 13.16 -2.33 62.04
C PRO A 128 14.42 -3.20 61.96
N VAL A 129 14.91 -3.44 60.75
CA VAL A 129 16.20 -4.10 60.51
C VAL A 129 17.11 -3.07 59.84
N ASP A 130 17.99 -2.49 60.65
CA ASP A 130 19.23 -1.87 60.19
C ASP A 130 20.16 -3.00 59.72
N ASP A 131 20.07 -3.37 58.44
CA ASP A 131 21.08 -4.19 57.78
C ASP A 131 21.45 -3.54 56.44
N GLU A 132 22.71 -3.15 56.36
CA GLU A 132 23.38 -2.65 55.16
C GLU A 132 23.24 -3.70 54.05
N PRO A 133 22.47 -3.40 52.97
CA PRO A 133 22.15 -4.41 51.97
C PRO A 133 23.41 -4.76 51.17
N ALA A 134 23.86 -6.01 51.33
CA ALA A 134 24.81 -6.62 50.42
C ALA A 134 24.33 -6.41 48.97
N PRO A 135 25.22 -6.06 48.02
CA PRO A 135 24.83 -5.79 46.65
C PRO A 135 24.21 -7.05 46.04
N THR A 136 22.89 -7.12 46.01
CA THR A 136 22.16 -8.14 45.26
C THR A 136 22.64 -8.04 43.81
N PRO A 137 23.15 -9.11 43.20
CA PRO A 137 23.51 -9.09 41.79
C PRO A 137 22.25 -8.71 41.03
N LYS A 138 22.23 -7.50 40.44
CA LYS A 138 21.18 -7.06 39.52
C LYS A 138 21.17 -8.06 38.39
N VAL A 139 20.25 -9.01 38.50
CA VAL A 139 20.06 -10.10 37.58
C VAL A 139 19.80 -9.50 36.20
N ALA A 140 20.78 -9.61 35.30
CA ALA A 140 20.79 -9.14 33.91
C ALA A 140 19.78 -9.87 33.00
N LEU A 141 18.62 -10.29 33.52
CA LEU A 141 17.52 -10.89 32.74
C LEU A 141 16.57 -9.85 32.13
N ALA A 142 16.56 -8.60 32.61
CA ALA A 142 15.73 -7.53 32.06
C ALA A 142 15.99 -7.14 30.58
N PRO A 143 17.23 -7.14 30.03
CA PRO A 143 17.50 -6.56 28.71
C PRO A 143 16.98 -7.40 27.54
N THR A 144 17.01 -8.74 27.65
CA THR A 144 16.50 -9.60 26.55
C THR A 144 14.99 -9.48 26.34
N GLY A 145 14.24 -9.26 27.42
CA GLY A 145 12.79 -9.07 27.36
C GLY A 145 12.37 -7.73 26.76
N SER A 146 13.15 -6.66 26.96
CA SER A 146 12.90 -5.37 26.33
C SER A 146 13.21 -5.41 24.84
N ILE A 147 14.33 -6.03 24.42
CA ILE A 147 14.69 -6.19 23.00
C ILE A 147 13.54 -6.85 22.22
N ARG A 148 13.06 -8.01 22.69
CA ARG A 148 11.93 -8.71 22.05
C ARG A 148 10.65 -7.88 22.01
N ARG A 149 10.37 -7.10 23.06
CA ARG A 149 9.20 -6.22 23.08
C ARG A 149 9.33 -5.12 22.02
N SER A 150 10.51 -4.54 21.84
CA SER A 150 10.77 -3.54 20.80
C SER A 150 10.69 -4.14 19.40
N ILE A 151 11.18 -5.37 19.19
CA ILE A 151 11.00 -6.13 17.93
C ILE A 151 9.50 -6.30 17.62
N VAL A 152 8.71 -6.80 18.57
CA VAL A 152 7.25 -6.97 18.40
C VAL A 152 6.54 -5.63 18.19
N GLY A 153 7.00 -4.58 18.86
CA GLY A 153 6.49 -3.21 18.71
C GLY A 153 6.86 -2.53 17.38
N ARG A 154 7.70 -3.16 16.55
CA ARG A 154 8.30 -2.58 15.33
C ARG A 154 9.13 -1.32 15.60
N ASN A 155 9.69 -1.20 16.81
CA ASN A 155 10.61 -0.14 17.18
C ASN A 155 12.04 -0.56 16.81
N TRP A 156 12.37 -0.59 15.52
CA TRP A 156 13.62 -1.15 15.01
C TRP A 156 14.87 -0.48 15.59
N ASP A 157 14.90 0.86 15.58
CA ASP A 157 16.03 1.64 16.12
C ASP A 157 16.26 1.36 17.62
N GLU A 158 15.17 1.22 18.38
CA GLU A 158 15.26 0.90 19.82
C GLU A 158 15.80 -0.51 20.03
N ALA A 159 15.32 -1.49 19.25
CA ALA A 159 15.79 -2.87 19.33
C ALA A 159 17.28 -2.99 18.97
N GLU A 160 17.75 -2.27 17.94
CA GLU A 160 19.16 -2.22 17.54
C GLU A 160 20.05 -1.57 18.60
N ASN A 161 19.62 -0.45 19.18
CA ASN A 161 20.35 0.21 20.26
C ASN A 161 20.45 -0.69 21.50
N LEU A 162 19.36 -1.34 21.89
CA LEU A 162 19.38 -2.28 23.02
C LEU A 162 20.26 -3.51 22.75
N LEU A 163 20.33 -3.98 21.51
CA LEU A 163 21.24 -5.05 21.10
C LEU A 163 22.71 -4.60 21.16
N PHE A 164 23.00 -3.38 20.71
CA PHE A 164 24.34 -2.79 20.79
C PHE A 164 24.81 -2.63 22.23
N ASP A 165 23.94 -2.12 23.11
CA ASP A 165 24.23 -1.98 24.54
C ASP A 165 24.50 -3.35 25.19
N LEU A 166 23.69 -4.36 24.85
CA LEU A 166 23.87 -5.73 25.35
C LEU A 166 25.20 -6.36 24.88
N GLU A 167 25.59 -6.14 23.63
CA GLU A 167 26.87 -6.59 23.08
C GLU A 167 28.07 -5.92 23.78
N ALA A 168 27.96 -4.61 24.06
CA ALA A 168 28.99 -3.88 24.78
C ALA A 168 29.15 -4.37 26.24
N GLU A 169 28.05 -4.73 26.90
CA GLU A 169 28.06 -5.27 28.27
C GLU A 169 28.50 -6.74 28.34
N SER A 170 28.17 -7.56 27.34
CA SER A 170 28.35 -9.02 27.38
C SER A 170 28.64 -9.61 25.99
N PRO A 171 29.85 -9.43 25.46
CA PRO A 171 30.19 -9.79 24.07
C PRO A 171 30.15 -11.30 23.79
N GLU A 172 30.29 -12.15 24.82
CA GLU A 172 30.29 -13.61 24.69
C GLU A 172 28.92 -14.25 24.96
N ASP A 173 27.83 -13.48 25.08
CA ASP A 173 26.50 -14.04 25.34
C ASP A 173 25.97 -14.79 24.10
N PRO A 174 25.76 -16.12 24.17
CA PRO A 174 25.27 -16.92 23.04
C PRO A 174 23.86 -16.52 22.57
N ARG A 175 23.12 -15.72 23.35
CA ARG A 175 21.78 -15.23 23.00
C ARG A 175 21.83 -14.07 22.00
N LEU A 176 22.95 -13.35 21.88
CA LEU A 176 23.08 -12.21 20.96
C LEU A 176 22.80 -12.60 19.51
N ASP A 177 23.38 -13.72 19.05
CA ASP A 177 23.20 -14.19 17.68
C ASP A 177 21.74 -14.58 17.40
N ALA A 178 21.09 -15.22 18.36
CA ALA A 178 19.67 -15.57 18.24
C ALA A 178 18.78 -14.32 18.17
N LEU A 179 19.08 -13.27 18.95
CA LEU A 179 18.30 -12.03 18.92
C LEU A 179 18.55 -11.19 17.67
N ARG A 180 19.78 -11.17 17.14
CA ARG A 180 20.10 -10.53 15.86
C ARG A 180 19.35 -11.19 14.71
N GLU A 181 19.33 -12.52 14.70
CA GLU A 181 18.58 -13.29 13.70
C GLU A 181 17.08 -13.07 13.85
N GLU A 182 16.55 -13.02 15.07
CA GLU A 182 15.15 -12.70 15.35
C GLU A 182 14.77 -11.30 14.82
N LEU A 183 15.60 -10.29 15.07
CA LEU A 183 15.41 -8.93 14.55
C LEU A 183 15.46 -8.89 13.02
N ARG A 184 16.47 -9.53 12.40
CA ARG A 184 16.62 -9.58 10.94
C ARG A 184 15.40 -10.21 10.27
N LEU A 185 14.93 -11.35 10.77
CA LEU A 185 13.73 -12.03 10.25
C LEU A 185 12.48 -11.18 10.43
N ALA A 186 12.34 -10.47 11.56
CA ALA A 186 11.21 -9.58 11.79
C ALA A 186 11.22 -8.36 10.84
N GLN A 187 12.39 -7.76 10.59
CA GLN A 187 12.55 -6.67 9.63
C GLN A 187 12.24 -7.12 8.20
N GLU A 188 12.71 -8.31 7.79
CA GLU A 188 12.41 -8.89 6.48
C GLU A 188 10.91 -9.14 6.29
N ALA A 189 10.26 -9.74 7.30
CA ALA A 189 8.82 -9.98 7.27
C ALA A 189 8.02 -8.65 7.19
N ALA A 190 8.42 -7.63 7.95
CA ALA A 190 7.78 -6.31 7.91
C ALA A 190 7.98 -5.62 6.55
N ARG A 191 9.20 -5.68 5.98
CA ARG A 191 9.51 -5.17 4.65
C ARG A 191 8.59 -5.81 3.61
N ASP A 192 8.52 -7.14 3.60
CA ASP A 192 7.74 -7.89 2.61
C ASP A 192 6.24 -7.59 2.74
N GLU A 193 5.72 -7.49 3.97
CA GLU A 193 4.35 -7.06 4.25
C GLU A 193 4.07 -5.65 3.68
N HIS A 194 4.96 -4.68 3.93
CA HIS A 194 4.79 -3.31 3.42
C HIS A 194 4.86 -3.25 1.89
N LEU A 195 5.73 -4.03 1.25
CA LEU A 195 5.79 -4.12 -0.21
C LEU A 195 4.49 -4.68 -0.81
N LEU A 196 3.90 -5.71 -0.17
CA LEU A 196 2.59 -6.23 -0.56
C LEU A 196 1.49 -5.18 -0.41
N GLN A 197 1.49 -4.42 0.69
CA GLN A 197 0.53 -3.34 0.93
C GLN A 197 0.68 -2.20 -0.08
N ILE A 198 1.90 -1.86 -0.51
CA ILE A 198 2.15 -0.90 -1.60
C ILE A 198 1.53 -1.41 -2.91
N GLY A 199 1.72 -2.70 -3.24
CA GLY A 199 1.10 -3.33 -4.39
C GLY A 199 -0.43 -3.20 -4.37
N ALA A 200 -1.06 -3.58 -3.26
CA ALA A 200 -2.51 -3.46 -3.08
C ALA A 200 -3.01 -2.01 -3.18
N ALA A 201 -2.31 -1.05 -2.58
CA ALA A 201 -2.67 0.37 -2.67
C ALA A 201 -2.57 0.92 -4.11
N ARG A 202 -1.60 0.45 -4.90
CA ARG A 202 -1.48 0.79 -6.33
C ARG A 202 -2.67 0.26 -7.14
N GLU A 203 -3.12 -0.96 -6.87
CA GLU A 203 -4.26 -1.57 -7.57
C GLU A 203 -5.55 -0.76 -7.41
N VAL A 204 -5.79 -0.19 -6.23
CA VAL A 204 -6.96 0.66 -5.95
C VAL A 204 -6.73 2.15 -6.25
N ASN A 205 -5.56 2.51 -6.82
CA ASN A 205 -5.15 3.89 -7.11
C ASN A 205 -5.21 4.84 -5.89
N ASP A 206 -4.70 4.40 -4.74
CA ASP A 206 -4.54 5.21 -3.54
C ASP A 206 -3.09 5.74 -3.38
N PRO A 207 -2.76 6.91 -3.96
CA PRO A 207 -1.41 7.44 -3.91
C PRO A 207 -1.02 7.96 -2.53
N GLU A 208 -1.97 8.30 -1.65
CA GLU A 208 -1.66 8.78 -0.32
C GLU A 208 -1.13 7.63 0.54
N ARG A 209 -1.82 6.50 0.50
CA ARG A 209 -1.39 5.29 1.19
C ARG A 209 -0.04 4.78 0.69
N VAL A 210 0.22 4.88 -0.62
CA VAL A 210 1.53 4.51 -1.19
C VAL A 210 2.66 5.38 -0.63
N LEU A 211 2.46 6.70 -0.51
CA LEU A 211 3.47 7.60 0.04
C LEU A 211 3.75 7.32 1.53
N GLU A 212 2.71 7.03 2.31
CA GLU A 212 2.85 6.64 3.72
C GLU A 212 3.67 5.34 3.87
N LEU A 213 3.31 4.30 3.12
CA LEU A 213 3.99 3.02 3.14
C LEU A 213 5.43 3.10 2.60
N HIS A 214 5.69 3.97 1.62
CA HIS A 214 7.05 4.25 1.14
C HIS A 214 7.93 4.78 2.27
N GLY A 215 7.44 5.71 3.08
CA GLY A 215 8.17 6.23 4.23
C GLY A 215 8.50 5.16 5.28
N LEU A 216 7.61 4.16 5.45
CA LEU A 216 7.81 3.04 6.38
C LEU A 216 8.79 1.98 5.84
N VAL A 217 8.76 1.69 4.54
CA VAL A 217 9.61 0.64 3.94
C VAL A 217 11.02 1.15 3.61
N ALA A 218 11.18 2.45 3.31
CA ALA A 218 12.46 3.04 2.93
C ALA A 218 13.63 2.69 3.87
N PRO A 219 13.51 2.75 5.22
CA PRO A 219 14.61 2.39 6.13
C PRO A 219 14.93 0.88 6.13
N LEU A 220 13.98 0.02 5.75
CA LEU A 220 14.14 -1.44 5.73
C LEU A 220 14.75 -1.97 4.41
N LEU A 221 14.98 -1.10 3.44
CA LEU A 221 15.56 -1.44 2.14
C LEU A 221 17.04 -1.07 2.09
N ASP A 222 17.83 -1.92 1.43
CA ASP A 222 19.16 -1.52 0.98
C ASP A 222 19.07 -0.41 -0.09
N ALA A 223 20.21 0.24 -0.38
CA ALA A 223 20.25 1.37 -1.28
C ALA A 223 19.77 1.03 -2.71
N ALA A 224 20.13 -0.14 -3.23
CA ALA A 224 19.78 -0.54 -4.60
C ALA A 224 18.29 -0.87 -4.75
N ALA A 225 17.72 -1.59 -3.78
CA ALA A 225 16.30 -1.91 -3.72
C ALA A 225 15.47 -0.63 -3.51
N ARG A 226 15.94 0.30 -2.68
CA ARG A 226 15.32 1.61 -2.48
C ARG A 226 15.27 2.41 -3.78
N ASP A 227 16.40 2.56 -4.47
CA ASP A 227 16.48 3.31 -5.74
C ASP A 227 15.54 2.72 -6.80
N SER A 228 15.49 1.39 -6.91
CA SER A 228 14.59 0.69 -7.83
C SER A 228 13.12 0.92 -7.49
N LEU A 229 12.74 0.81 -6.21
CA LEU A 229 11.36 1.06 -5.76
C LEU A 229 10.97 2.52 -6.02
N GLU A 230 11.84 3.47 -5.68
CA GLU A 230 11.56 4.90 -5.84
C GLU A 230 11.43 5.31 -7.30
N SER A 231 12.25 4.75 -8.19
CA SER A 231 12.11 4.97 -9.64
C SER A 231 10.81 4.40 -10.20
N ASP A 232 10.35 3.23 -9.73
CA ASP A 232 9.07 2.67 -10.16
C ASP A 232 7.89 3.49 -9.63
N LEU A 233 7.92 3.83 -8.34
CA LEU A 233 6.86 4.63 -7.70
C LEU A 233 6.78 6.04 -8.28
N SER A 234 7.91 6.72 -8.53
CA SER A 234 7.92 8.06 -9.13
C SER A 234 7.26 8.05 -10.51
N ARG A 235 7.58 7.05 -11.35
CA ARG A 235 7.02 6.90 -12.68
C ARG A 235 5.52 6.61 -12.64
N TRP A 236 5.09 5.70 -11.76
CA TRP A 236 3.68 5.37 -11.58
C TRP A 236 2.86 6.57 -11.07
N LEU A 237 3.36 7.30 -10.07
CA LEU A 237 2.72 8.50 -9.53
C LEU A 237 2.63 9.62 -10.57
N LEU A 238 3.68 9.83 -11.36
CA LEU A 238 3.68 10.83 -12.43
C LEU A 238 2.65 10.47 -13.51
N HIS A 239 2.56 9.20 -13.87
CA HIS A 239 1.52 8.72 -14.80
C HIS A 239 0.11 8.98 -14.27
N LEU A 240 -0.13 8.75 -12.98
CA LEU A 240 -1.41 9.02 -12.32
C LEU A 240 -1.74 10.53 -12.35
N VAL A 241 -0.77 11.39 -12.03
CA VAL A 241 -0.93 12.85 -12.10
C VAL A 241 -1.27 13.29 -13.53
N HIS A 242 -0.53 12.82 -14.54
CA HIS A 242 -0.79 13.15 -15.94
C HIS A 242 -2.18 12.69 -16.40
N ASN A 243 -2.60 11.48 -16.02
CA ASN A 243 -3.93 10.97 -16.35
C ASN A 243 -5.04 11.85 -15.75
N ARG A 244 -4.91 12.25 -14.48
CA ARG A 244 -5.88 13.14 -13.83
C ARG A 244 -5.90 14.53 -14.45
N LEU A 245 -4.73 15.07 -14.83
CA LEU A 245 -4.65 16.35 -15.55
C LEU A 245 -5.36 16.28 -16.91
N ARG A 246 -5.27 15.13 -17.61
CA ARG A 246 -5.93 14.92 -18.91
C ARG A 246 -7.45 14.79 -18.80
N THR A 247 -7.98 14.19 -17.73
CA THR A 247 -9.43 14.01 -17.53
C THR A 247 -10.16 15.30 -17.16
N GLY A 248 -9.44 16.34 -16.78
CA GLY A 248 -9.97 17.70 -16.64
C GLY A 248 -10.20 18.18 -15.20
N LYS A 249 -10.30 19.51 -15.08
CA LYS A 249 -10.26 20.38 -13.88
C LYS A 249 -9.16 20.02 -12.88
N ILE A 250 -8.12 20.84 -12.87
CA ILE A 250 -7.04 20.78 -11.88
C ILE A 250 -7.63 21.18 -10.53
N GLN A 251 -7.73 20.21 -9.63
CA GLN A 251 -8.21 20.41 -8.26
C GLN A 251 -7.05 20.73 -7.33
N GLY A 252 -7.33 21.48 -6.25
CA GLY A 252 -6.33 21.79 -5.23
C GLY A 252 -5.68 20.55 -4.63
N ASP A 253 -6.47 19.49 -4.40
CA ASP A 253 -6.00 18.23 -3.82
C ASP A 253 -4.95 17.54 -4.69
N LEU A 254 -5.12 17.57 -6.01
CA LEU A 254 -4.14 17.03 -6.96
C LEU A 254 -2.81 17.80 -6.87
N VAL A 255 -2.86 19.12 -6.68
CA VAL A 255 -1.66 19.95 -6.53
C VAL A 255 -0.97 19.71 -5.19
N GLN A 256 -1.72 19.49 -4.11
CA GLN A 256 -1.17 19.10 -2.81
C GLN A 256 -0.49 17.73 -2.88
N LEU A 257 -1.15 16.76 -3.52
CA LEU A 257 -0.59 15.44 -3.78
C LEU A 257 0.70 15.55 -4.62
N ALA A 258 0.68 16.28 -5.74
CA ALA A 258 1.88 16.52 -6.55
C ALA A 258 3.01 17.17 -5.76
N GLY A 259 2.68 18.06 -4.81
CA GLY A 259 3.65 18.66 -3.89
C GLY A 259 4.32 17.62 -2.99
N ARG A 260 3.55 16.74 -2.36
CA ARG A 260 4.08 15.64 -1.53
C ARG A 260 4.92 14.66 -2.34
N ILE A 261 4.50 14.30 -3.55
CA ILE A 261 5.26 13.44 -4.46
C ILE A 261 6.60 14.10 -4.82
N ALA A 262 6.60 15.37 -5.21
CA ALA A 262 7.82 16.08 -5.57
C ALA A 262 8.82 16.17 -4.40
N GLU A 263 8.32 16.25 -3.16
CA GLU A 263 9.15 16.26 -1.95
C GLU A 263 9.70 14.88 -1.63
N ALA A 264 8.83 13.86 -1.56
CA ALA A 264 9.20 12.48 -1.25
C ALA A 264 10.22 11.90 -2.24
N PHE A 265 10.11 12.27 -3.53
CA PHE A 265 11.00 11.79 -4.58
C PHE A 265 11.94 12.88 -5.09
N SER A 266 12.35 13.80 -4.20
CA SER A 266 13.15 14.99 -4.52
C SER A 266 14.47 14.72 -5.25
N HIS A 267 15.07 13.57 -4.98
CA HIS A 267 16.33 13.06 -5.51
C HIS A 267 16.17 12.36 -6.86
N THR A 268 14.95 11.98 -7.24
CA THR A 268 14.67 11.36 -8.54
C THR A 268 14.49 12.42 -9.63
N PRO A 269 14.81 12.11 -10.90
CA PRO A 269 14.59 13.05 -12.01
C PRO A 269 13.09 13.38 -12.20
N ASP A 270 12.20 12.42 -11.96
CA ASP A 270 10.74 12.62 -12.07
C ASP A 270 10.22 13.59 -11.00
N GLY A 271 10.68 13.43 -9.75
CA GLY A 271 10.31 14.34 -8.67
C GLY A 271 10.86 15.76 -8.88
N ALA A 272 12.08 15.90 -9.42
CA ALA A 272 12.63 17.19 -9.80
C ALA A 272 11.82 17.87 -10.92
N SER A 273 11.41 17.11 -11.94
CA SER A 273 10.53 17.59 -13.02
C SER A 273 9.16 18.04 -12.49
N LEU A 274 8.59 17.26 -11.57
CA LEU A 274 7.33 17.60 -10.92
C LEU A 274 7.46 18.88 -10.08
N ARG A 275 8.54 19.02 -9.30
CA ARG A 275 8.87 20.23 -8.54
C ARG A 275 8.95 21.46 -9.43
N ALA A 276 9.62 21.36 -10.58
CA ALA A 276 9.71 22.43 -11.56
C ALA A 276 8.34 22.82 -12.15
N SER A 277 7.42 21.86 -12.25
CA SER A 277 6.06 22.05 -12.75
C SER A 277 5.07 22.61 -11.70
N LEU A 278 5.35 22.47 -10.41
CA LEU A 278 4.46 22.88 -9.31
C LEU A 278 4.01 24.35 -9.38
N PRO A 279 4.85 25.34 -9.70
CA PRO A 279 4.38 26.73 -9.83
C PRO A 279 3.26 26.89 -10.85
N THR A 280 3.33 26.17 -11.98
CA THR A 280 2.31 26.21 -13.03
C THR A 280 1.05 25.48 -12.60
N LEU A 281 1.18 24.29 -11.98
CA LEU A 281 0.05 23.54 -11.43
C LEU A 281 -0.69 24.31 -10.33
N ARG A 282 0.04 25.03 -9.47
CA ARG A 282 -0.55 25.87 -8.42
C ARG A 282 -1.37 27.02 -9.04
N ARG A 283 -0.82 27.72 -10.04
CA ARG A 283 -1.57 28.79 -10.74
C ARG A 283 -2.86 28.29 -11.35
N SER A 284 -2.81 27.16 -12.05
CA SER A 284 -3.99 26.62 -12.73
C SER A 284 -5.08 26.12 -11.76
N ALA A 285 -4.72 25.81 -10.51
CA ALA A 285 -5.65 25.50 -9.43
C ALA A 285 -6.11 26.72 -8.63
N GLY A 286 -5.72 27.95 -9.00
CA GLY A 286 -6.04 29.17 -8.22
C GLY A 286 -5.29 29.25 -6.89
N LEU A 287 -4.11 28.63 -6.81
CA LEU A 287 -3.22 28.63 -5.64
C LEU A 287 -1.98 29.50 -5.90
N CYS A 288 -1.44 30.07 -4.83
CA CYS A 288 -0.19 30.81 -4.85
C CYS A 288 0.98 29.89 -5.26
N PRO A 289 1.80 30.25 -6.26
CA PRO A 289 2.91 29.42 -6.72
C PRO A 289 3.95 29.09 -5.63
N ARG A 290 4.10 29.98 -4.63
CA ARG A 290 5.10 29.85 -3.57
C ARG A 290 4.61 29.05 -2.37
N CYS A 291 3.48 29.45 -1.77
CA CYS A 291 2.97 28.85 -0.53
C CYS A 291 1.79 27.90 -0.71
N ALA A 292 1.29 27.70 -1.94
CA ALA A 292 0.13 26.87 -2.25
C ALA A 292 -1.19 27.28 -1.56
N LYS A 293 -1.26 28.44 -0.89
CA LYS A 293 -2.52 29.00 -0.36
C LYS A 293 -3.43 29.52 -1.50
N PRO A 294 -4.77 29.51 -1.36
CA PRO A 294 -5.67 30.11 -2.34
C PRO A 294 -5.29 31.55 -2.69
N TYR A 295 -5.18 31.86 -3.98
CA TYR A 295 -4.81 33.18 -4.48
C TYR A 295 -5.31 33.38 -5.92
N VAL A 296 -6.18 34.38 -6.11
CA VAL A 296 -6.82 34.70 -7.40
C VAL A 296 -6.17 35.89 -8.12
N GLY A 297 -5.09 36.45 -7.58
CA GLY A 297 -4.41 37.59 -8.20
C GLY A 297 -3.54 37.20 -9.39
N LEU A 298 -3.31 38.15 -10.31
CA LEU A 298 -2.45 37.98 -11.49
C LEU A 298 -0.95 37.96 -11.18
N GLY A 299 -0.57 38.27 -9.94
CA GLY A 299 0.83 38.31 -9.52
C GLY A 299 1.49 36.92 -9.44
N ASN A 300 2.82 36.88 -9.52
CA ASN A 300 3.61 35.64 -9.41
C ASN A 300 3.62 35.02 -8.00
N ALA A 301 3.10 35.72 -7.00
CA ALA A 301 2.96 35.26 -5.62
C ALA A 301 1.87 36.07 -4.89
N CYS A 302 1.35 35.53 -3.79
CA CYS A 302 0.43 36.25 -2.91
C CYS A 302 1.16 37.35 -2.11
N PRO A 303 0.43 38.36 -1.58
CA PRO A 303 1.03 39.46 -0.82
C PRO A 303 1.90 39.01 0.36
N GLU A 304 1.49 37.97 1.10
CA GLU A 304 2.29 37.41 2.22
C GLU A 304 3.65 36.89 1.74
N CYS A 305 3.68 36.17 0.60
CA CYS A 305 4.91 35.64 0.03
C CYS A 305 5.80 36.72 -0.57
N LEU A 306 5.21 37.79 -1.11
CA LEU A 306 5.96 38.95 -1.60
C LEU A 306 6.58 39.73 -0.43
N ALA A 307 5.83 39.95 0.65
CA ALA A 307 6.32 40.62 1.85
C ALA A 307 7.51 39.87 2.49
N ARG A 308 7.44 38.54 2.59
CA ARG A 308 8.56 37.72 3.09
C ARG A 308 9.81 37.80 2.21
N ALA A 309 9.66 37.93 0.90
CA ALA A 309 10.80 38.01 -0.02
C ALA A 309 11.53 39.37 0.04
N GLN A 310 10.86 40.41 0.56
CA GLN A 310 11.43 41.74 0.74
C GLN A 310 12.10 41.94 2.10
N ALA A 311 11.98 40.99 3.03
CA ALA A 311 12.68 41.06 4.31
C ALA A 311 14.19 41.18 4.02
N PRO A 312 14.85 42.31 4.33
CA PRO A 312 16.25 42.49 4.04
C PRO A 312 17.01 41.37 4.74
N TYR A 313 17.81 40.61 3.98
CA TYR A 313 18.76 39.69 4.58
C TYR A 313 19.56 40.51 5.60
N PRO A 314 19.64 40.07 6.87
CA PRO A 314 20.57 40.71 7.79
C PRO A 314 21.92 40.56 7.12
N VAL A 315 22.46 41.69 6.65
CA VAL A 315 23.83 41.75 6.14
C VAL A 315 24.66 41.27 7.31
N ARG A 316 25.21 40.06 7.22
CA ARG A 316 26.26 39.64 8.15
C ARG A 316 27.37 40.65 7.94
N VAL A 317 27.45 41.62 8.84
CA VAL A 317 28.64 42.44 9.00
C VAL A 317 29.72 41.40 9.31
N PRO A 318 30.76 41.24 8.47
CA PRO A 318 31.86 40.35 8.78
C PRO A 318 32.34 40.73 10.17
N ASP A 319 32.34 39.78 11.10
CA ASP A 319 32.94 39.99 12.41
C ASP A 319 34.37 40.45 12.14
N GLU A 320 34.66 41.71 12.47
CA GLU A 320 36.00 42.27 12.35
C GLU A 320 36.94 41.33 13.11
N GLU A 321 37.84 40.67 12.38
CA GLU A 321 38.86 39.81 12.98
C GLU A 321 39.57 40.63 14.06
N PRO A 322 39.58 40.18 15.33
CA PRO A 322 40.32 40.88 16.37
C PRO A 322 41.81 40.85 15.99
N GLY A 323 42.31 42.03 15.60
CA GLY A 323 43.69 42.25 15.21
C GLY A 323 44.66 41.66 16.22
N SER A 324 45.59 40.86 15.71
CA SER A 324 46.74 40.29 16.43
C SER A 324 47.75 41.35 16.81
#